data_AF-A0A945KG83-F1
#
_entry.id   AF-A0A945KG83-F1
#
_cell.length_a   1.000
_cell.length_b   1.000
_cell.length_c   1.000
_cell.angle_alpha   90.00
_cell.angle_beta   90.00
_cell.angle_gamma   90.00
#
_symmetry.space_group_name_H-M   'P 1'
#
loop_
_entity.id
_entity.type
_entity.pdbx_description
1 polymer ?
#
loop_
_entity_poly.entity_id
_entity_poly.type
_entity_poly.pdbx_seq_one_letter_code
_entity_poly.pdbx_strand_id
1 'polypeptide(L)'
;MGKNFSQAQFDQFDQMRDQFGLFKKGKRAKQKRKENQEKTAENGGNLGKNEQDSLAEALDIFELSPPITAAGVKTQYKKLAKQHHPDANGGDKAAEERLKLINRAYATLKKQFGP
;
A
#
# COMPACT_ATOMS: atom_id res chain seq x y z
N MET A 1 9.63 -12.36 24.97
CA MET A 1 8.18 -12.49 24.71
C MET A 1 7.87 -12.06 23.26
N GLY A 2 8.05 -12.94 22.29
CA GLY A 2 7.65 -12.67 20.90
C GLY A 2 6.15 -12.90 20.78
N LYS A 3 5.37 -11.86 20.48
CA LYS A 3 3.93 -12.02 20.23
C LYS A 3 3.78 -12.83 18.94
N ASN A 4 3.44 -14.11 19.06
CA ASN A 4 3.11 -14.94 17.90
C ASN A 4 1.84 -14.38 17.26
N PHE A 5 2.04 -13.70 16.14
CA PHE A 5 0.98 -13.07 15.38
C PHE A 5 0.25 -14.14 14.57
N SER A 6 -1.05 -14.30 14.81
CA SER A 6 -1.87 -15.32 14.15
C SER A 6 -1.99 -15.04 12.65
N GLN A 7 -1.95 -16.11 11.85
CA GLN A 7 -2.21 -16.07 10.41
C GLN A 7 -3.56 -15.41 10.08
N ALA A 8 -4.56 -15.56 10.95
CA ALA A 8 -5.88 -14.96 10.76
C ALA A 8 -5.85 -13.42 10.83
N GLN A 9 -5.02 -12.84 11.71
CA GLN A 9 -4.85 -11.38 11.78
C GLN A 9 -4.08 -10.83 10.56
N PHE A 10 -3.41 -11.71 9.82
CA PHE A 10 -2.68 -11.37 8.59
C PHE A 10 -3.62 -11.39 7.38
N ASP A 11 -4.45 -12.43 7.24
CA ASP A 11 -5.46 -12.51 6.17
C ASP A 11 -6.50 -11.39 6.31
N GLN A 12 -6.88 -11.03 7.53
CA GLN A 12 -7.75 -9.88 7.78
C GLN A 12 -7.12 -8.55 7.28
N PHE A 13 -5.80 -8.43 7.34
CA PHE A 13 -5.09 -7.23 6.90
C PHE A 13 -4.89 -7.19 5.37
N ASP A 14 -4.71 -8.36 4.74
CA ASP A 14 -4.70 -8.48 3.28
C ASP A 14 -6.10 -8.17 2.70
N GLN A 15 -7.17 -8.64 3.37
CA GLN A 15 -8.55 -8.24 3.05
C GLN A 15 -8.80 -6.75 3.29
N MET A 16 -8.19 -6.13 4.30
CA MET A 16 -8.26 -4.67 4.48
C MET A 16 -7.65 -3.91 3.30
N ARG A 17 -6.59 -4.43 2.66
CA ARG A 17 -6.03 -3.84 1.43
C ARG A 17 -7.05 -3.80 0.29
N ASP A 18 -7.90 -4.81 0.19
CA ASP A 18 -9.01 -4.84 -0.77
C ASP A 18 -10.14 -3.88 -0.36
N GLN A 19 -10.34 -3.65 0.95
CA GLN A 19 -11.32 -2.71 1.48
C GLN A 19 -10.99 -1.25 1.14
N PHE A 20 -9.70 -0.89 1.04
CA PHE A 20 -9.27 0.44 0.57
C PHE A 20 -9.41 0.65 -0.94
N GLY A 21 -9.87 -0.36 -1.70
CA GLY A 21 -10.09 -0.24 -3.14
C GLY A 21 -8.82 -0.07 -3.98
N LEU A 22 -7.62 -0.21 -3.39
CA LEU A 22 -6.34 -0.09 -4.10
C LEU A 22 -6.10 -1.23 -5.11
N PHE A 23 -6.77 -2.38 -4.95
CA PHE A 23 -6.65 -3.56 -5.83
C PHE A 23 -7.99 -4.06 -6.38
N LYS A 24 -8.99 -3.17 -6.54
CA LYS A 24 -10.24 -3.57 -7.22
C LYS A 24 -9.98 -3.82 -8.71
N LYS A 25 -9.57 -5.05 -9.05
CA LYS A 25 -9.56 -5.58 -10.42
C LYS A 25 -10.96 -5.44 -10.99
N GLY A 26 -11.13 -4.46 -11.87
CA GLY A 26 -12.40 -4.11 -12.46
C GLY A 26 -12.99 -5.28 -13.25
N LYS A 27 -14.08 -5.85 -12.73
CA LYS A 27 -15.19 -6.28 -13.57
C LYS A 27 -16.31 -5.27 -13.35
N ARG A 28 -16.44 -4.26 -14.21
CA ARG A 28 -17.69 -3.53 -14.36
C ARG A 28 -17.97 -3.21 -15.83
N ALA A 29 -19.10 -3.75 -16.25
CA ALA A 29 -19.73 -3.62 -17.53
C ALA A 29 -20.08 -2.16 -17.86
N LYS A 30 -20.22 -1.91 -19.16
CA LYS A 30 -20.79 -0.71 -19.80
C LYS A 30 -22.04 -0.20 -19.05
N GLN A 31 -22.05 1.07 -18.66
CA GLN A 31 -23.19 1.99 -18.91
C GLN A 31 -22.82 3.44 -18.53
N LYS A 32 -22.45 4.20 -19.56
CA LYS A 32 -22.70 5.63 -19.80
C LYS A 32 -23.50 6.39 -18.72
N ARG A 33 -22.90 7.43 -18.12
CA ARG A 33 -23.58 8.70 -17.81
C ARG A 33 -22.57 9.85 -17.71
N LYS A 34 -23.04 10.99 -18.19
CA LYS A 34 -22.33 12.18 -18.67
C LYS A 34 -22.15 13.19 -17.53
N GLU A 35 -21.03 13.91 -17.61
CA GLU A 35 -20.89 15.36 -17.39
C GLU A 35 -20.71 15.94 -15.96
N ASN A 36 -19.68 16.81 -15.91
CA ASN A 36 -19.34 17.89 -15.00
C ASN A 36 -18.98 17.63 -13.53
N GLN A 37 -17.66 17.63 -13.28
CA GLN A 37 -17.11 18.62 -12.35
C GLN A 37 -15.68 19.01 -12.77
N GLU A 38 -15.46 20.31 -12.71
CA GLU A 38 -14.35 21.05 -13.27
C GLU A 38 -13.05 20.88 -12.47
N LYS A 39 -11.96 20.73 -13.21
CA LYS A 39 -10.66 21.37 -13.05
C LYS A 39 -10.25 21.78 -11.62
N THR A 40 -9.43 20.91 -11.02
CA THR A 40 -8.13 21.33 -10.45
C THR A 40 -7.06 20.42 -11.05
N ALA A 41 -6.43 20.90 -12.12
CA ALA A 41 -5.37 20.20 -12.83
C ALA A 41 -4.07 20.97 -12.62
N GLU A 42 -3.35 20.69 -11.51
CA GLU A 42 -1.92 21.03 -11.35
C GLU A 42 -1.30 20.41 -10.08
N ASN A 43 -1.46 19.10 -9.90
CA ASN A 43 -0.41 18.19 -9.38
C ASN A 43 -0.98 16.77 -9.43
N GLY A 44 -1.42 16.38 -10.63
CA GLY A 44 -1.65 14.97 -10.93
C GLY A 44 -0.29 14.31 -10.97
N GLY A 45 0.25 14.00 -9.78
CA GLY A 45 1.50 13.28 -9.60
C GLY A 45 1.52 12.14 -10.60
N ASN A 46 2.60 12.12 -11.37
CA ASN A 46 2.85 11.19 -12.46
C ASN A 46 2.67 9.74 -11.95
N LEU A 47 1.43 9.24 -11.98
CA LEU A 47 1.08 7.84 -11.79
C LEU A 47 1.27 7.06 -13.10
N GLY A 48 2.17 7.58 -13.96
CA GLY A 48 2.69 6.92 -15.12
C GLY A 48 3.71 5.89 -14.66
N LYS A 49 3.26 4.64 -14.58
CA LYS A 49 4.01 3.46 -15.04
C LYS A 49 5.53 3.65 -15.12
N ASN A 50 6.22 3.64 -13.99
CA ASN A 50 7.62 3.25 -13.98
C ASN A 50 7.66 1.87 -13.34
N GLU A 51 7.94 0.87 -14.17
CA GLU A 51 7.89 -0.56 -13.87
C GLU A 51 8.99 -1.02 -12.90
N GLN A 52 9.60 -0.10 -12.16
CA GLN A 52 10.77 -0.34 -11.32
C GLN A 52 10.69 0.54 -10.05
N ASP A 53 9.69 0.32 -9.17
CA ASP A 53 9.86 0.67 -7.75
C ASP A 53 11.05 -0.17 -7.26
N SER A 54 12.25 0.43 -7.29
CA SER A 54 13.51 -0.29 -7.13
C SER A 54 13.61 -0.86 -5.72
N LEU A 55 14.29 -2.00 -5.55
CA LEU A 55 14.49 -2.61 -4.23
C LEU A 55 15.01 -1.61 -3.19
N ALA A 56 15.92 -0.71 -3.60
CA ALA A 56 16.46 0.35 -2.75
C ALA A 56 15.37 1.33 -2.27
N GLU A 57 14.49 1.79 -3.16
CA GLU A 57 13.39 2.69 -2.81
C GLU A 57 12.36 2.00 -1.91
N ALA A 58 12.09 0.72 -2.17
CA ALA A 58 11.20 -0.06 -1.33
C ALA A 58 11.74 -0.22 0.11
N LEU A 59 13.06 -0.38 0.26
CA LEU A 59 13.74 -0.42 1.55
C LEU A 59 13.72 0.94 2.25
N ASP A 60 13.89 2.04 1.51
CA ASP A 60 13.81 3.40 2.02
C ASP A 60 12.40 3.75 2.53
N ILE A 61 11.36 3.45 1.75
CA ILE A 61 9.95 3.61 2.17
C ILE A 61 9.65 2.83 3.46
N PHE A 62 10.29 1.67 3.62
CA PHE A 62 10.15 0.84 4.79
C PHE A 62 11.11 1.21 5.93
N GLU A 63 12.07 2.11 5.70
CA GLU A 63 13.11 2.49 6.64
C GLU A 63 13.86 1.26 7.20
N LEU A 64 14.11 0.28 6.34
CA LEU A 64 14.78 -0.98 6.72
C LEU A 64 16.24 -0.98 6.26
N SER A 65 17.12 -1.42 7.17
CA SER A 65 18.54 -1.64 6.91
C SER A 65 18.88 -3.13 7.02
N PRO A 66 19.85 -3.66 6.24
CA PRO A 66 20.29 -5.03 6.36
C PRO A 66 20.77 -5.38 7.78
N PRO A 67 20.50 -6.60 8.29
CA PRO A 67 19.92 -7.75 7.59
C PRO A 67 18.39 -7.66 7.42
N ILE A 68 17.93 -7.84 6.17
CA ILE A 68 16.50 -7.82 5.83
C ILE A 68 15.94 -9.24 5.90
N THR A 69 14.85 -9.43 6.65
CA THR A 69 14.16 -10.72 6.77
C THR A 69 12.69 -10.59 6.37
N ALA A 70 12.10 -11.67 5.86
CA ALA A 70 10.67 -11.76 5.55
C ALA A 70 9.79 -11.32 6.73
N ALA A 71 10.16 -11.73 7.95
CA ALA A 71 9.47 -11.36 9.18
C ALA A 71 9.61 -9.87 9.51
N GLY A 72 10.79 -9.28 9.29
CA GLY A 72 11.05 -7.85 9.47
C GLY A 72 10.20 -6.99 8.52
N VAL A 73 10.20 -7.33 7.22
CA VAL A 73 9.38 -6.66 6.20
C VAL A 73 7.90 -6.70 6.59
N LYS A 74 7.38 -7.87 6.99
CA LYS A 74 5.98 -8.02 7.42
C LYS A 74 5.65 -7.20 8.67
N THR A 75 6.56 -7.14 9.63
CA THR A 75 6.36 -6.39 10.88
C THR A 75 6.30 -4.90 10.60
N GLN A 76 7.22 -4.41 9.78
CA GLN A 76 7.31 -2.99 9.43
C GLN A 76 6.11 -2.54 8.58
N TYR A 77 5.68 -3.36 7.63
CA TYR A 77 4.46 -3.10 6.86
C TYR A 77 3.25 -2.86 7.76
N LYS A 78 3.03 -3.72 8.77
CA LYS A 78 1.91 -3.58 9.71
C LYS A 78 1.98 -2.30 10.53
N LYS A 79 3.19 -1.90 10.95
CA LYS A 79 3.41 -0.66 11.69
C LYS A 79 3.01 0.55 10.83
N LEU A 80 3.57 0.63 9.63
CA LEU A 80 3.32 1.72 8.69
C LEU A 80 1.85 1.78 8.24
N ALA A 81 1.23 0.63 7.98
CA ALA A 81 -0.16 0.58 7.55
C ALA A 81 -1.14 1.02 8.64
N LYS A 82 -0.88 0.70 9.91
CA LYS A 82 -1.67 1.23 11.03
C LYS A 82 -1.47 2.74 11.20
N GLN A 83 -0.24 3.21 11.06
CA GLN A 83 0.10 4.63 11.17
C GLN A 83 -0.59 5.47 10.09
N HIS A 84 -0.69 4.95 8.87
CA HIS A 84 -1.26 5.66 7.72
C HIS A 84 -2.68 5.19 7.35
N HIS A 85 -3.37 4.51 8.26
CA HIS A 85 -4.73 4.03 8.01
C HIS A 85 -5.72 5.21 7.96
N PRO A 86 -6.58 5.34 6.95
CA PRO A 86 -7.45 6.51 6.80
C PRO A 86 -8.48 6.59 7.93
N ASP A 87 -8.93 5.47 8.50
CA ASP A 87 -9.83 5.48 9.68
C ASP A 87 -9.17 6.14 10.91
N ALA A 88 -7.88 5.88 11.12
CA ALA A 88 -7.12 6.46 12.23
C ALA A 88 -6.70 7.92 11.96
N ASN A 89 -6.66 8.32 10.68
CA ASN A 89 -6.23 9.64 10.23
C ASN A 89 -7.40 10.50 9.68
N GLY A 90 -8.65 10.13 9.97
CA GLY A 90 -9.83 10.90 9.56
C GLY A 90 -9.99 11.10 8.05
N GLY A 91 -9.49 10.18 7.21
CA GLY A 91 -9.51 10.29 5.76
C GLY A 91 -8.47 11.27 5.20
N ASP A 92 -7.38 11.52 5.93
CA ASP A 92 -6.29 12.36 5.44
C ASP A 92 -5.69 11.82 4.12
N LYS A 93 -5.75 12.65 3.07
CA LYS A 93 -5.29 12.27 1.73
C LYS A 93 -3.80 11.96 1.70
N ALA A 94 -2.98 12.63 2.50
CA ALA A 94 -1.53 12.39 2.51
C ALA A 94 -1.21 11.02 3.15
N ALA A 95 -1.92 10.63 4.21
CA ALA A 95 -1.84 9.29 4.78
C ALA A 95 -2.27 8.23 3.74
N GLU A 96 -3.33 8.47 2.98
CA GLU A 96 -3.74 7.57 1.89
C GLU A 96 -2.68 7.44 0.78
N GLU A 97 -2.05 8.54 0.36
CA GLU A 97 -0.97 8.52 -0.63
C GLU A 97 0.25 7.75 -0.12
N ARG A 98 0.63 7.97 1.15
CA ARG A 98 1.73 7.24 1.77
C ARG A 98 1.43 5.75 1.86
N LEU A 99 0.20 5.37 2.20
CA LEU A 99 -0.24 3.98 2.24
C LEU A 99 -0.18 3.31 0.87
N LYS A 100 -0.47 4.04 -0.23
CA LYS A 100 -0.28 3.52 -1.60
C LYS A 100 1.20 3.20 -1.88
N LEU A 101 2.13 4.07 -1.50
CA LEU A 101 3.57 3.84 -1.66
C LEU A 101 4.05 2.63 -0.84
N ILE A 102 3.63 2.54 0.42
CA ILE A 102 3.94 1.40 1.30
C ILE A 102 3.47 0.08 0.68
N ASN A 103 2.28 0.06 0.09
CA ASN A 103 1.75 -1.14 -0.56
C ASN A 103 2.57 -1.58 -1.79
N ARG A 104 3.03 -0.63 -2.61
CA ARG A 104 3.89 -0.92 -3.77
C ARG A 104 5.25 -1.46 -3.33
N ALA A 105 5.90 -0.77 -2.41
CA ALA A 105 7.17 -1.20 -1.81
C ALA A 105 7.06 -2.61 -1.20
N TYR A 106 5.98 -2.90 -0.48
CA TYR A 106 5.74 -4.24 0.07
C TYR A 106 5.67 -5.32 -1.00
N ALA A 107 5.02 -5.05 -2.14
CA ALA A 107 4.92 -6.02 -3.23
C ALA A 107 6.31 -6.36 -3.81
N THR A 108 7.19 -5.36 -3.93
CA THR A 108 8.59 -5.56 -4.35
C THR A 108 9.38 -6.35 -3.30
N LEU A 109 9.32 -5.95 -2.03
CA LEU A 109 10.04 -6.62 -0.94
C LEU A 109 9.57 -8.07 -0.74
N LYS A 110 8.27 -8.33 -0.89
CA LYS A 110 7.71 -9.68 -0.79
C LYS A 110 8.20 -10.59 -1.91
N LYS A 111 8.44 -10.08 -3.12
CA LYS A 111 9.05 -10.88 -4.20
C LYS A 111 10.51 -11.22 -3.91
N GLN A 112 11.25 -10.31 -3.29
CA GLN A 112 12.68 -10.49 -3.02
C GLN A 112 12.98 -11.31 -1.77
N PHE A 113 12.19 -11.13 -0.71
CA PHE A 113 12.43 -11.72 0.62
C PHE A 113 11.28 -12.64 1.09
N GLY A 114 10.27 -12.87 0.26
CA GLY A 114 9.21 -13.82 0.57
C GLY A 114 9.72 -15.27 0.53
N PRO A 115 9.06 -16.19 1.24
CA PRO A 115 9.29 -17.63 1.09
C PRO A 115 8.78 -18.14 -0.27
#